data_AF-A0A9D1BXK4-F1
#
_entry.id   AF-A0A9D1BXK4-F1
#
_cell.length_a   1.000
_cell.length_b   1.000
_cell.length_c   1.000
_cell.angle_alpha   90.00
_cell.angle_beta   90.00
_cell.angle_gamma   90.00
#
_symmetry.space_group_name_H-M   'P 1'
#
loop_
_entity.id
_entity.type
_entity.pdbx_description
1 polymer ?
#
loop_
_entity_poly.entity_id
_entity_poly.type
_entity_poly.pdbx_seq_one_letter_code
_entity_poly.pdbx_strand_id
1 'polypeptide(L)'
;MIRTRPHLILSSIAFLLLTSFTHNAYAQQSIASNTCADQRDTCEGTIQWTDGSSYKGSILHNLPEGKGRMTWKDGARYYGDFLAGKRTGFGVFVFANGTKYEGDWKNDHIEGTGTMFYPNGDEYYGDFMNGKPDGMGTYIYANGEVYNGQWSNGLENGLATYTYADGSFFQGTMKGGVREGEGLIIWQEGDTLSAIWKNGSIAGTATLKFANGDELLTKWSAGRLAVKALYKTKDGEIVKSSLNNLYARLAKLNTNILQVEQNLSKTFIGFAWEAKSNRDLALSKEFMMAALDLSASTDEEHKDRIVQEINLINSEMKERGMAKTNQAKPE
;
A
#
# COMPACT_ATOMS: atom_id res chain seq x y z
N MET A 1 -10.18 1.04 -9.24
CA MET A 1 -9.14 1.54 -8.33
C MET A 1 -7.89 1.96 -9.09
N ILE A 2 -7.76 3.24 -9.45
CA ILE A 2 -6.42 3.85 -9.43
C ILE A 2 -6.36 4.45 -8.04
N ARG A 3 -5.82 3.72 -7.05
CA ARG A 3 -5.66 4.25 -5.69
C ARG A 3 -4.72 5.45 -5.74
N THR A 4 -5.27 6.65 -5.90
CA THR A 4 -4.62 7.87 -5.46
C THR A 4 -5.31 8.17 -4.13
N ARG A 5 -4.67 7.78 -3.03
CA ARG A 5 -5.21 8.07 -1.69
C ARG A 5 -5.42 9.58 -1.62
N PRO A 6 -6.63 10.09 -1.26
CA PRO A 6 -6.73 11.46 -0.82
C PRO A 6 -5.76 11.61 0.35
N HIS A 7 -4.92 12.64 0.29
CA HIS A 7 -3.98 13.00 1.34
C HIS A 7 -4.61 12.79 2.73
N LEU A 8 -3.83 12.20 3.64
CA LEU A 8 -4.18 11.87 5.04
C LEU A 8 -4.72 10.45 5.26
N ILE A 9 -3.99 9.46 4.79
CA ILE A 9 -3.54 8.45 5.75
C ILE A 9 -2.06 8.77 5.91
N LEU A 10 -1.71 9.53 6.95
CA LEU A 10 -0.54 9.17 7.76
C LEU A 10 -0.58 7.66 7.74
N SER A 11 0.31 7.03 6.98
CA SER A 11 0.53 5.60 7.02
C SER A 11 0.39 5.25 8.50
N SER A 12 -0.76 4.70 8.87
CA SER A 12 -0.95 4.15 10.20
C SER A 12 -0.33 2.76 10.20
N ILE A 13 0.59 2.50 9.26
CA ILE A 13 1.91 2.01 9.65
C ILE A 13 2.53 3.10 10.53
N ALA A 14 2.01 3.20 11.75
CA ALA A 14 2.91 3.33 12.87
C ALA A 14 3.78 2.07 12.79
N PHE A 15 4.81 2.10 11.93
CA PHE A 15 6.11 1.74 12.43
C PHE A 15 6.25 2.65 13.63
N LEU A 16 5.82 2.13 14.79
CA LEU A 16 6.29 2.61 16.07
C LEU A 16 7.74 2.90 15.78
N LEU A 17 8.09 4.19 15.81
CA LEU A 17 9.46 4.59 15.73
C LEU A 17 10.11 3.65 16.72
N LEU A 18 10.88 2.69 16.19
CA LEU A 18 11.96 2.10 16.93
C LEU A 18 12.92 3.28 17.05
N THR A 19 12.52 4.29 17.87
CA THR A 19 13.43 4.85 18.82
C THR A 19 14.05 3.59 19.38
N SER A 20 15.30 3.43 19.07
CA SER A 20 16.26 2.75 19.89
C SER A 20 15.90 3.04 21.35
N PHE A 21 14.92 2.33 21.90
CA PHE A 21 15.00 1.82 23.24
C PHE A 21 16.15 0.87 23.12
N THR A 22 17.34 1.47 23.18
CA THR A 22 18.53 0.83 23.67
C THR A 22 18.07 0.27 25.01
N HIS A 23 17.59 -0.98 24.99
CA HIS A 23 17.51 -1.81 26.17
C HIS A 23 18.96 -2.11 26.51
N ASN A 24 19.69 -1.07 26.88
CA ASN A 24 21.07 -1.12 27.31
C ASN A 24 21.00 -1.57 28.76
N ALA A 25 20.62 -2.83 28.96
CA ALA A 25 20.40 -3.43 30.28
C ALA A 25 21.71 -3.68 31.04
N TYR A 26 22.86 -3.25 30.50
CA TYR A 26 24.17 -3.49 31.08
C TYR A 26 24.62 -2.42 32.09
N ALA A 27 23.86 -1.33 32.28
CA ALA A 27 24.29 -0.19 33.10
C ALA A 27 23.62 -0.05 34.48
N GLN A 28 22.80 -0.99 34.96
CA GLN A 28 22.25 -0.93 36.31
C GLN A 28 22.41 -2.24 37.08
N GLN A 29 22.77 -2.08 38.36
CA GLN A 29 23.18 -3.13 39.31
C GLN A 29 22.35 -4.41 39.18
N SER A 30 22.98 -5.46 38.64
CA SER A 30 22.46 -6.81 38.67
C SER A 30 22.72 -7.41 40.05
N ILE A 31 21.68 -7.94 40.70
CA ILE A 31 21.88 -8.96 41.73
C ILE A 31 21.96 -10.27 40.94
N ALA A 32 23.11 -10.49 40.30
CA ALA A 32 23.39 -11.80 39.72
C ALA A 32 23.37 -12.80 40.89
N SER A 33 22.27 -13.55 41.05
CA SER A 33 22.32 -14.84 41.73
C SER A 33 22.93 -15.83 40.74
N ASN A 34 24.20 -15.59 40.43
CA ASN A 34 24.99 -16.43 39.57
C ASN A 34 25.26 -17.73 40.33
N THR A 35 24.71 -18.83 39.83
CA THR A 35 25.07 -20.18 40.29
C THR A 35 26.46 -20.60 39.80
N CYS A 36 27.15 -19.76 39.05
CA CYS A 36 28.45 -20.05 38.44
C CYS A 36 29.58 -19.58 39.35
N ALA A 37 30.20 -20.54 40.05
CA ALA A 37 31.26 -20.30 41.01
C ALA A 37 32.63 -19.96 40.38
N ASP A 38 32.83 -20.23 39.08
CA ASP A 38 34.08 -19.94 38.36
C ASP A 38 33.80 -19.02 37.17
N GLN A 39 34.53 -17.89 37.10
CA GLN A 39 34.32 -16.84 36.11
C GLN A 39 35.06 -17.08 34.78
N ARG A 40 35.85 -18.16 34.68
CA ARG A 40 36.70 -18.43 33.50
C ARG A 40 36.01 -19.23 32.40
N ASP A 41 35.02 -20.03 32.75
CA ASP A 41 34.34 -20.92 31.83
C ASP A 41 32.88 -20.52 31.60
N THR A 42 32.34 -20.96 30.46
CA THR A 42 30.90 -20.84 30.18
C THR A 42 30.12 -21.79 31.08
N CYS A 43 28.99 -21.33 31.60
CA CYS A 43 28.14 -22.11 32.50
C CYS A 43 26.66 -21.87 32.18
N GLU A 44 25.80 -22.85 32.47
CA GLU A 44 24.34 -22.64 32.42
C GLU A 44 23.85 -22.02 33.73
N GLY A 45 22.99 -21.01 33.64
CA GLY A 45 22.47 -20.36 34.83
C GLY A 45 21.37 -19.33 34.57
N THR A 46 21.10 -18.52 35.59
CA THR A 46 20.13 -17.43 35.52
C THR A 46 20.73 -16.13 36.01
N ILE A 47 20.36 -15.02 35.37
CA ILE A 47 20.63 -13.66 35.84
C ILE A 47 19.29 -13.03 36.19
N GLN A 48 19.21 -12.38 37.35
CA GLN A 48 18.05 -11.62 37.78
C GLN A 48 18.48 -10.17 37.97
N TRP A 49 17.76 -9.23 37.36
CA TRP A 49 18.03 -7.81 37.52
C TRP A 49 17.05 -7.19 38.52
N THR A 50 17.47 -6.07 39.13
CA THR A 50 16.69 -5.35 40.14
C THR A 50 15.41 -4.72 39.57
N ASP A 51 15.35 -4.50 38.26
CA ASP A 51 14.16 -4.03 37.55
C ASP A 51 13.09 -5.12 37.35
N GLY A 52 13.39 -6.39 37.66
CA GLY A 52 12.54 -7.54 37.44
C GLY A 52 12.77 -8.27 36.11
N SER A 53 13.73 -7.81 35.30
CA SER A 53 14.17 -8.53 34.11
C SER A 53 14.95 -9.78 34.51
N SER A 54 14.96 -10.80 33.64
CA SER A 54 15.62 -12.07 33.91
C SER A 54 16.16 -12.74 32.65
N TYR A 55 17.24 -13.49 32.81
CA TYR A 55 17.90 -14.26 31.77
C TYR A 55 18.08 -15.69 32.24
N LYS A 56 17.94 -16.65 31.32
CA LYS A 56 18.26 -18.06 31.53
C LYS A 56 18.98 -18.60 30.31
N GLY A 57 20.17 -19.17 30.50
CA GLY A 57 20.98 -19.76 29.44
C GLY A 57 22.46 -19.79 29.81
N SER A 58 23.30 -19.86 28.79
CA SER A 58 24.76 -19.83 28.93
C SER A 58 25.25 -18.44 29.39
N ILE A 59 26.16 -18.43 30.35
CA ILE A 59 26.71 -17.22 30.99
C ILE A 59 28.24 -17.30 30.94
N LEU A 60 28.87 -16.19 30.56
CA LEU A 60 30.32 -16.01 30.61
C LEU A 60 30.63 -14.62 31.18
N HIS A 61 31.55 -14.53 32.15
CA HIS A 61 31.89 -13.27 32.82
C HIS A 61 30.66 -12.49 33.36
N ASN A 62 29.65 -13.20 33.87
CA ASN A 62 28.36 -12.65 34.34
C ASN A 62 27.51 -11.97 33.25
N LEU A 63 27.78 -12.26 31.97
CA LEU A 63 27.00 -11.78 30.84
C LEU A 63 26.35 -12.95 30.11
N PRO A 64 25.16 -12.74 29.51
CA PRO A 64 24.59 -13.69 28.54
C PRO A 64 25.59 -14.03 27.43
N GLU A 65 25.77 -15.33 27.15
CA GLU A 65 26.68 -15.85 26.13
C GLU A 65 26.02 -17.06 25.46
N GLY A 66 26.24 -17.29 24.17
CA GLY A 66 25.61 -18.41 23.45
C GLY A 66 24.08 -18.36 23.52
N LYS A 67 23.43 -19.52 23.58
CA LYS A 67 21.97 -19.59 23.54
C LYS A 67 21.34 -19.24 24.89
N GLY A 68 20.29 -18.45 24.86
CA GLY A 68 19.49 -18.20 26.05
C GLY A 68 18.18 -17.49 25.81
N ARG A 69 17.48 -17.27 26.91
CA ARG A 69 16.20 -16.57 26.96
C ARG A 69 16.32 -15.35 27.85
N MET A 70 16.01 -14.18 27.32
CA MET A 70 15.80 -12.95 28.10
C MET A 70 14.30 -12.68 28.24
N THR A 71 13.87 -12.24 29.42
CA THR A 71 12.52 -11.78 29.72
C THR A 71 12.61 -10.43 30.43
N TRP A 72 12.01 -9.39 29.85
CA TRP A 72 12.01 -8.05 30.42
C TRP A 72 10.79 -7.83 31.32
N LYS A 73 10.88 -6.82 32.20
CA LYS A 73 9.81 -6.42 33.12
C LYS A 73 8.47 -6.14 32.42
N ASP A 74 8.50 -5.57 31.22
CA ASP A 74 7.32 -5.24 30.42
C ASP A 74 6.66 -6.47 29.77
N GLY A 75 7.24 -7.66 29.93
CA GLY A 75 6.77 -8.91 29.37
C GLY A 75 7.34 -9.23 27.99
N ALA A 76 8.18 -8.36 27.40
CA ALA A 76 8.92 -8.69 26.20
C ALA A 76 9.86 -9.89 26.44
N ARG A 77 10.13 -10.67 25.40
CA ARG A 77 10.92 -11.90 25.49
C ARG A 77 11.81 -12.08 24.28
N TYR A 78 13.02 -12.57 24.48
CA TYR A 78 13.95 -12.92 23.42
C TYR A 78 14.44 -14.35 23.64
N TYR A 79 14.58 -15.09 22.55
CA TYR A 79 15.18 -16.41 22.51
C TYR A 79 16.16 -16.45 21.34
N GLY A 80 17.43 -16.68 21.60
CA GLY A 80 18.44 -16.69 20.54
C GLY A 80 19.85 -16.67 21.09
N ASP A 81 20.79 -16.30 20.22
CA ASP A 81 22.20 -16.25 20.56
C ASP A 81 22.60 -14.89 21.18
N PHE A 82 23.54 -14.96 22.10
CA PHE A 82 24.14 -13.82 22.79
C PHE A 82 25.67 -13.89 22.64
N LEU A 83 26.30 -12.74 22.54
CA LEU A 83 27.76 -12.60 22.56
C LEU A 83 28.12 -11.40 23.43
N ALA A 84 28.84 -11.64 24.52
CA ALA A 84 29.20 -10.62 25.50
C ALA A 84 27.97 -9.79 25.96
N GLY A 85 26.86 -10.48 26.20
CA GLY A 85 25.58 -9.90 26.60
C GLY A 85 24.70 -9.36 25.46
N LYS A 86 25.22 -9.16 24.26
CA LYS A 86 24.43 -8.59 23.17
C LYS A 86 23.75 -9.69 22.37
N ARG A 87 22.50 -9.49 21.98
CA ARG A 87 21.80 -10.35 21.03
C ARG A 87 22.55 -10.36 19.70
N THR A 88 22.76 -11.54 19.16
CA THR A 88 23.51 -11.77 17.93
C THR A 88 22.96 -13.01 17.22
N GLY A 89 23.35 -13.23 15.96
CA GLY A 89 22.93 -14.42 15.22
C GLY A 89 21.42 -14.46 15.01
N PHE A 90 20.84 -15.66 14.97
CA PHE A 90 19.39 -15.80 14.78
C PHE A 90 18.66 -15.74 16.12
N GLY A 91 17.54 -15.02 16.17
CA GLY A 91 16.72 -14.96 17.38
C GLY A 91 15.27 -14.56 17.15
N VAL A 92 14.43 -14.99 18.09
CA VAL A 92 13.01 -14.68 18.15
C VAL A 92 12.76 -13.68 19.27
N PHE A 93 12.20 -12.52 18.93
CA PHE A 93 11.81 -11.50 19.89
C PHE A 93 10.30 -11.29 19.86
N VAL A 94 9.65 -11.46 21.01
CA VAL A 94 8.24 -11.11 21.21
C VAL A 94 8.20 -9.81 22.00
N PHE A 95 7.73 -8.75 21.37
CA PHE A 95 7.55 -7.43 21.97
C PHE A 95 6.38 -7.43 22.96
N ALA A 96 6.40 -6.50 23.92
CA ALA A 96 5.32 -6.36 24.90
C ALA A 96 3.96 -6.04 24.26
N ASN A 97 3.94 -5.40 23.08
CA ASN A 97 2.73 -5.12 22.31
C ASN A 97 2.19 -6.34 21.53
N GLY A 98 2.86 -7.49 21.59
CA GLY A 98 2.48 -8.72 20.87
C GLY A 98 3.10 -8.87 19.48
N THR A 99 3.78 -7.85 18.94
CA THR A 99 4.58 -8.00 17.72
C THR A 99 5.65 -9.07 17.95
N LYS A 100 5.94 -9.86 16.91
CA LYS A 100 6.96 -10.91 16.96
C LYS A 100 7.93 -10.75 15.81
N TYR A 101 9.22 -10.74 16.11
CA TYR A 101 10.30 -10.77 15.12
C TYR A 101 11.02 -12.11 15.17
N GLU A 102 11.32 -12.68 14.01
CA GLU A 102 12.18 -13.85 13.86
C GLU A 102 13.22 -13.57 12.78
N GLY A 103 14.51 -13.56 13.13
CA GLY A 103 15.54 -13.26 12.14
C GLY A 103 16.89 -12.92 12.74
N ASP A 104 17.69 -12.22 11.95
CA ASP A 104 19.07 -11.88 12.22
C ASP A 104 19.22 -10.70 13.19
N TRP A 105 20.14 -10.87 14.14
CA TRP A 105 20.54 -9.90 15.15
C TRP A 105 22.04 -9.64 15.06
N LYS A 106 22.43 -8.39 15.26
CA LYS A 106 23.83 -7.98 15.35
C LYS A 106 23.98 -6.89 16.40
N ASN A 107 24.75 -7.16 17.44
CA ASN A 107 25.06 -6.20 18.50
C ASN A 107 23.80 -5.55 19.11
N ASP A 108 22.78 -6.35 19.46
CA ASP A 108 21.47 -5.90 19.96
C ASP A 108 20.55 -5.18 18.96
N HIS A 109 20.94 -5.08 17.69
CA HIS A 109 20.09 -4.55 16.62
C HIS A 109 19.54 -5.66 15.75
N ILE A 110 18.30 -5.51 15.30
CA ILE A 110 17.71 -6.29 14.22
C ILE A 110 18.39 -5.83 12.92
N GLU A 111 19.12 -6.72 12.27
CA GLU A 111 20.05 -6.45 11.17
C GLU A 111 20.17 -7.68 10.27
N GLY A 112 19.96 -7.54 8.97
CA GLY A 112 19.96 -8.68 8.04
C GLY A 112 18.54 -9.10 7.68
N THR A 113 18.28 -10.40 7.57
CA THR A 113 16.99 -10.91 7.11
C THR A 113 16.09 -11.33 8.27
N GLY A 114 14.78 -11.18 8.11
CA GLY A 114 13.85 -11.66 9.11
C GLY A 114 12.39 -11.57 8.69
N THR A 115 11.53 -12.00 9.60
CA THR A 115 10.07 -11.90 9.49
C THR A 115 9.51 -11.20 10.72
N MET A 116 8.67 -10.19 10.52
CA MET A 116 7.92 -9.47 11.53
C MET A 116 6.44 -9.82 11.40
N PHE A 117 5.87 -10.37 12.46
CA PHE A 117 4.44 -10.66 12.59
C PHE A 117 3.79 -9.60 13.48
N TYR A 118 2.71 -9.00 13.00
CA TYR A 118 2.00 -7.95 13.70
C TYR A 118 0.70 -8.48 14.33
N PRO A 119 0.25 -7.96 15.50
CA PRO A 119 -0.98 -8.42 16.15
C PRO A 119 -2.26 -8.26 15.33
N ASN A 120 -2.24 -7.35 14.34
CA ASN A 120 -3.36 -7.13 13.42
C ASN A 120 -3.44 -8.18 12.29
N GLY A 121 -2.48 -9.12 12.23
CA GLY A 121 -2.38 -10.14 11.19
C GLY A 121 -1.54 -9.74 9.99
N ASP A 122 -0.96 -8.54 9.98
CA ASP A 122 0.01 -8.16 8.95
C ASP A 122 1.33 -8.92 9.17
N GLU A 123 2.07 -9.15 8.08
CA GLU A 123 3.37 -9.80 8.10
C GLU A 123 4.34 -9.05 7.18
N TYR A 124 5.59 -8.91 7.62
CA TYR A 124 6.68 -8.45 6.76
C TYR A 124 7.78 -9.48 6.75
N TYR A 125 8.29 -9.85 5.58
CA TYR A 125 9.48 -10.67 5.40
C TYR A 125 10.46 -9.91 4.50
N GLY A 126 11.73 -9.83 4.90
CA GLY A 126 12.74 -9.20 4.07
C GLY A 126 13.94 -8.69 4.86
N ASP A 127 14.60 -7.71 4.26
CA ASP A 127 15.80 -7.09 4.79
C ASP A 127 15.48 -6.04 5.87
N PHE A 128 16.33 -5.96 6.87
CA PHE A 128 16.29 -5.01 7.97
C PHE A 128 17.64 -4.33 8.18
N MET A 129 17.58 -3.05 8.53
CA MET A 129 18.70 -2.23 8.97
C MET A 129 18.25 -1.39 10.17
N ASN A 130 18.99 -1.44 11.28
CA ASN A 130 18.67 -0.76 12.54
C ASN A 130 17.21 -0.98 13.00
N GLY A 131 16.71 -2.20 12.84
CA GLY A 131 15.34 -2.61 13.20
C GLY A 131 14.23 -2.12 12.29
N LYS A 132 14.54 -1.51 11.15
CA LYS A 132 13.54 -1.07 10.17
C LYS A 132 13.67 -1.88 8.88
N PRO A 133 12.58 -2.15 8.17
CA PRO A 133 12.63 -2.60 6.78
C PRO A 133 13.53 -1.71 5.92
N ASP A 134 14.57 -2.29 5.33
CA ASP A 134 15.54 -1.57 4.50
C ASP A 134 16.23 -2.57 3.56
N GLY A 135 16.05 -2.41 2.25
CA GLY A 135 16.43 -3.42 1.25
C GLY A 135 15.21 -3.99 0.52
N MET A 136 15.22 -5.28 0.20
CA MET A 136 14.08 -5.95 -0.44
C MET A 136 13.17 -6.58 0.61
N GLY A 137 11.85 -6.49 0.42
CA GLY A 137 10.90 -7.10 1.34
C GLY A 137 9.49 -7.21 0.80
N THR A 138 8.76 -8.19 1.33
CA THR A 138 7.35 -8.43 1.09
C THR A 138 6.55 -8.11 2.35
N TYR A 139 5.53 -7.28 2.22
CA TYR A 139 4.55 -6.98 3.26
C TYR A 139 3.20 -7.58 2.84
N ILE A 140 2.70 -8.51 3.64
CA ILE A 140 1.40 -9.15 3.47
C ILE A 140 0.46 -8.48 4.47
N TYR A 141 -0.57 -7.80 3.96
CA TYR A 141 -1.58 -7.19 4.80
C TYR A 141 -2.62 -8.23 5.20
N ALA A 142 -3.20 -8.09 6.39
CA ALA A 142 -4.25 -8.97 6.91
C ALA A 142 -5.50 -9.02 6.01
N ASN A 143 -5.70 -8.02 5.15
CA ASN A 143 -6.79 -7.98 4.15
C ASN A 143 -6.46 -8.76 2.86
N GLY A 144 -5.31 -9.43 2.79
CA GLY A 144 -4.84 -10.21 1.63
C GLY A 144 -4.08 -9.42 0.57
N GLU A 145 -3.89 -8.11 0.76
CA GLU A 145 -3.04 -7.29 -0.12
C GLU A 145 -1.57 -7.64 0.10
N VAL A 146 -0.75 -7.47 -0.94
CA VAL A 146 0.68 -7.79 -0.88
C VAL A 146 1.50 -6.68 -1.54
N TYR A 147 2.39 -6.06 -0.77
CA TYR A 147 3.48 -5.24 -1.31
C TYR A 147 4.73 -6.12 -1.44
N ASN A 148 5.39 -6.12 -2.60
CA ASN A 148 6.70 -6.73 -2.78
C ASN A 148 7.61 -5.74 -3.50
N GLY A 149 8.66 -5.28 -2.84
CA GLY A 149 9.55 -4.31 -3.45
C GLY A 149 10.65 -3.81 -2.53
N GLN A 150 11.22 -2.70 -2.93
CA GLN A 150 12.27 -2.03 -2.18
C GLN A 150 11.69 -1.24 -0.98
N TRP A 151 12.48 -1.17 0.09
CA TRP A 151 12.23 -0.48 1.35
C TRP A 151 13.43 0.37 1.70
N SER A 152 13.19 1.52 2.32
CA SER A 152 14.23 2.34 2.93
C SER A 152 13.69 3.01 4.17
N ASN A 153 14.40 2.88 5.29
CA ASN A 153 14.04 3.47 6.59
C ASN A 153 12.61 3.14 7.04
N GLY A 154 12.12 1.93 6.75
CA GLY A 154 10.77 1.47 7.09
C GLY A 154 9.68 1.99 6.15
N LEU A 155 10.03 2.60 5.03
CA LEU A 155 9.09 3.10 4.04
C LEU A 155 9.27 2.40 2.70
N GLU A 156 8.16 2.13 2.03
CA GLU A 156 8.11 1.66 0.64
C GLU A 156 8.81 2.69 -0.27
N ASN A 157 9.87 2.28 -0.96
CA ASN A 157 10.70 3.14 -1.81
C ASN A 157 11.28 2.33 -2.95
N GLY A 158 11.41 2.89 -4.15
CA GLY A 158 11.99 2.21 -5.30
C GLY A 158 10.99 1.32 -6.05
N LEU A 159 11.49 0.34 -6.81
CA LEU A 159 10.63 -0.52 -7.63
C LEU A 159 9.83 -1.51 -6.76
N ALA A 160 8.55 -1.67 -7.07
CA ALA A 160 7.66 -2.56 -6.35
C ALA A 160 6.54 -3.12 -7.24
N THR A 161 6.01 -4.27 -6.81
CA THR A 161 4.71 -4.81 -7.21
C THR A 161 3.75 -4.75 -6.02
N TYR A 162 2.56 -4.21 -6.21
CA TYR A 162 1.49 -4.19 -5.22
C TYR A 162 0.32 -5.01 -5.75
N THR A 163 0.02 -6.15 -5.11
CA THR A 163 -1.14 -6.98 -5.42
C THR A 163 -2.31 -6.58 -4.52
N TYR A 164 -3.43 -6.23 -5.14
CA TYR A 164 -4.66 -5.86 -4.43
C TYR A 164 -5.45 -7.11 -4.04
N ALA A 165 -6.36 -6.97 -3.08
CA ALA A 165 -7.19 -8.08 -2.58
C ALA A 165 -8.10 -8.66 -3.68
N ASP A 166 -8.44 -7.85 -4.69
CA ASP A 166 -9.18 -8.28 -5.88
C ASP A 166 -8.29 -8.91 -6.96
N GLY A 167 -7.00 -9.13 -6.66
CA GLY A 167 -6.00 -9.74 -7.53
C GLY A 167 -5.57 -8.91 -8.74
N SER A 168 -6.06 -7.67 -8.88
CA SER A 168 -5.38 -6.69 -9.73
C SER A 168 -4.02 -6.35 -9.11
N PHE A 169 -3.09 -5.81 -9.90
CA PHE A 169 -1.79 -5.41 -9.36
C PHE A 169 -1.22 -4.17 -10.02
N PHE A 170 -0.41 -3.44 -9.27
CA PHE A 170 0.39 -2.31 -9.71
C PHE A 170 1.86 -2.73 -9.78
N GLN A 171 2.57 -2.30 -10.82
CA GLN A 171 4.03 -2.37 -10.93
C GLN A 171 4.56 -0.97 -11.20
N GLY A 172 5.54 -0.51 -10.44
CA GLY A 172 6.11 0.81 -10.67
C GLY A 172 7.02 1.26 -9.55
N THR A 173 7.31 2.55 -9.53
CA THR A 173 8.17 3.14 -8.49
C THR A 173 7.36 3.71 -7.34
N MET A 174 7.90 3.56 -6.13
CA MET A 174 7.36 4.06 -4.87
C MET A 174 8.35 5.06 -4.27
N LYS A 175 7.84 6.06 -3.56
CA LYS A 175 8.65 7.04 -2.83
C LYS A 175 7.93 7.43 -1.55
N GLY A 176 8.43 6.98 -0.41
CA GLY A 176 7.84 7.27 0.90
C GLY A 176 6.41 6.77 1.05
N GLY A 177 6.10 5.56 0.56
CA GLY A 177 4.75 4.99 0.67
C GLY A 177 3.73 5.47 -0.37
N VAL A 178 4.14 6.28 -1.35
CA VAL A 178 3.27 6.70 -2.46
C VAL A 178 3.88 6.35 -3.81
N ARG A 179 3.03 6.12 -4.81
CA ARG A 179 3.45 5.89 -6.20
C ARG A 179 4.13 7.13 -6.77
N GLU A 180 5.21 6.94 -7.51
CA GLU A 180 6.02 8.00 -8.10
C GLU A 180 6.59 7.51 -9.44
N GLY A 181 6.81 8.39 -10.40
CA GLY A 181 7.44 8.02 -11.68
C GLY A 181 6.54 7.16 -12.57
N GLU A 182 7.11 6.27 -13.36
CA GLU A 182 6.34 5.37 -14.22
C GLU A 182 5.78 4.17 -13.46
N GLY A 183 4.74 3.58 -14.04
CA GLY A 183 4.05 2.44 -13.49
C GLY A 183 2.93 1.90 -14.39
N LEU A 184 2.40 0.76 -13.99
CA LEU A 184 1.46 -0.03 -14.74
C LEU A 184 0.48 -0.65 -13.76
N ILE A 185 -0.81 -0.49 -14.00
CA ILE A 185 -1.85 -1.27 -13.32
C ILE A 185 -2.34 -2.33 -14.29
N ILE A 186 -2.49 -3.56 -13.82
CA ILE A 186 -3.03 -4.68 -14.57
C ILE A 186 -4.24 -5.20 -13.79
N TRP A 187 -5.38 -5.23 -14.46
CA TRP A 187 -6.61 -5.78 -13.91
C TRP A 187 -6.78 -7.24 -14.28
N GLN A 188 -7.57 -7.99 -13.50
CA GLN A 188 -7.76 -9.42 -13.72
C GLN A 188 -8.43 -9.71 -15.08
N GLU A 189 -9.32 -8.82 -15.54
CA GLU A 189 -9.95 -8.89 -16.84
C GLU A 189 -8.98 -8.64 -18.03
N GLY A 190 -7.72 -8.26 -17.77
CA GLY A 190 -6.69 -8.03 -18.79
C GLY A 190 -6.58 -6.59 -19.27
N ASP A 191 -7.43 -5.69 -18.78
CA ASP A 191 -7.25 -4.24 -18.97
C ASP A 191 -5.95 -3.79 -18.29
N THR A 192 -5.31 -2.74 -18.83
CA THR A 192 -4.06 -2.19 -18.28
C THR A 192 -4.03 -0.67 -18.31
N LEU A 193 -3.39 -0.03 -17.33
CA LEU A 193 -3.17 1.41 -17.29
C LEU A 193 -1.69 1.71 -17.09
N SER A 194 -1.07 2.28 -18.11
CA SER A 194 0.25 2.88 -18.01
C SER A 194 0.11 4.38 -17.75
N ALA A 195 0.83 4.92 -16.76
CA ALA A 195 0.76 6.34 -16.46
C ALA A 195 2.10 6.89 -15.93
N ILE A 196 2.13 8.18 -15.62
CA ILE A 196 3.17 8.78 -14.79
C ILE A 196 2.51 9.25 -13.49
N TRP A 197 3.11 8.92 -12.35
CA TRP A 197 2.67 9.28 -11.02
C TRP A 197 3.56 10.37 -10.43
N LYS A 198 2.94 11.30 -9.71
CA LYS A 198 3.60 12.32 -8.91
C LYS A 198 2.86 12.46 -7.59
N ASN A 199 3.54 12.18 -6.48
CA ASN A 199 2.98 12.20 -5.13
C ASN A 199 1.70 11.35 -5.02
N GLY A 200 1.73 10.14 -5.59
CA GLY A 200 0.61 9.21 -5.57
C GLY A 200 -0.54 9.53 -6.54
N SER A 201 -0.49 10.64 -7.28
CA SER A 201 -1.51 11.03 -8.25
C SER A 201 -1.00 10.93 -9.68
N ILE A 202 -1.88 10.61 -10.64
CA ILE A 202 -1.49 10.62 -12.07
C ILE A 202 -1.17 12.06 -12.50
N ALA A 203 -0.06 12.21 -13.21
CA ALA A 203 0.41 13.44 -13.81
C ALA A 203 0.90 13.16 -15.23
N GLY A 204 0.71 14.09 -16.17
CA GLY A 204 1.16 13.89 -17.55
C GLY A 204 0.24 12.94 -18.32
N THR A 205 0.79 12.05 -19.13
CA THR A 205 -0.01 11.19 -20.00
C THR A 205 -0.31 9.85 -19.33
N ALA A 206 -1.51 9.32 -19.55
CA ALA A 206 -1.87 7.96 -19.15
C ALA A 206 -2.58 7.24 -20.31
N THR A 207 -2.25 5.98 -20.51
CA THR A 207 -2.81 5.10 -21.54
C THR A 207 -3.53 3.96 -20.85
N LEU A 208 -4.84 3.90 -21.04
CA LEU A 208 -5.66 2.75 -20.66
C LEU A 208 -5.80 1.86 -21.90
N LYS A 209 -5.32 0.62 -21.83
CA LYS A 209 -5.48 -0.37 -22.88
C LYS A 209 -6.47 -1.43 -22.42
N PHE A 210 -7.49 -1.65 -23.22
CA PHE A 210 -8.56 -2.59 -22.93
C PHE A 210 -8.21 -3.98 -23.45
N ALA A 211 -8.75 -5.01 -22.80
CA ALA A 211 -8.56 -6.41 -23.20
C ALA A 211 -9.06 -6.71 -24.62
N ASN A 212 -10.01 -5.91 -25.13
CA ASN A 212 -10.50 -6.02 -26.52
C ASN A 212 -9.51 -5.44 -27.57
N GLY A 213 -8.41 -4.83 -27.14
CA GLY A 213 -7.38 -4.23 -28.00
C GLY A 213 -7.51 -2.72 -28.21
N ASP A 214 -8.58 -2.09 -27.71
CA ASP A 214 -8.79 -0.65 -27.80
C ASP A 214 -7.87 0.10 -26.81
N GLU A 215 -7.60 1.38 -27.08
CA GLU A 215 -6.73 2.24 -26.28
C GLU A 215 -7.38 3.61 -26.03
N LEU A 216 -7.28 4.09 -24.80
CA LEU A 216 -7.70 5.42 -24.39
C LEU A 216 -6.49 6.19 -23.83
N LEU A 217 -6.02 7.18 -24.58
CA LEU A 217 -4.95 8.08 -24.17
C LEU A 217 -5.54 9.33 -23.49
N THR A 218 -5.03 9.68 -22.32
CA THR A 218 -5.50 10.80 -21.51
C THR A 218 -4.34 11.68 -21.05
N LYS A 219 -4.57 12.97 -20.84
CA LYS A 219 -3.59 13.91 -20.29
C LYS A 219 -4.08 14.48 -18.96
N TRP A 220 -3.22 14.49 -17.96
CA TRP A 220 -3.49 14.82 -16.57
C TRP A 220 -2.56 15.91 -16.07
N SER A 221 -3.07 16.74 -15.17
CA SER A 221 -2.32 17.75 -14.43
C SER A 221 -2.85 17.80 -13.00
N ALA A 222 -1.97 17.61 -12.02
CA ALA A 222 -2.31 17.59 -10.59
C ALA A 222 -3.50 16.65 -10.25
N GLY A 223 -3.48 15.42 -10.79
CA GLY A 223 -4.55 14.44 -10.56
C GLY A 223 -5.88 14.76 -11.23
N ARG A 224 -5.93 15.78 -12.12
CA ARG A 224 -7.13 16.15 -12.89
C ARG A 224 -6.89 15.98 -14.38
N LEU A 225 -7.91 15.54 -15.11
CA LEU A 225 -7.85 15.49 -16.57
C LEU A 225 -7.67 16.89 -17.14
N ALA A 226 -6.58 17.10 -17.89
CA ALA A 226 -6.14 18.39 -18.42
C ALA A 226 -6.61 18.66 -19.87
N VAL A 227 -7.56 17.87 -20.39
CA VAL A 227 -8.25 18.00 -21.70
C VAL A 227 -7.61 17.22 -22.87
N LYS A 228 -8.51 16.52 -23.59
CA LYS A 228 -8.36 15.62 -24.76
C LYS A 228 -8.02 14.17 -24.39
N ALA A 229 -9.03 13.33 -24.53
CA ALA A 229 -8.87 11.90 -24.65
C ALA A 229 -8.73 11.55 -26.14
N LEU A 230 -7.84 10.61 -26.46
CA LEU A 230 -7.80 10.00 -27.78
C LEU A 230 -8.19 8.54 -27.58
N TYR A 231 -9.32 8.15 -28.17
CA TYR A 231 -9.69 6.75 -28.24
C TYR A 231 -9.17 6.19 -29.57
N LYS A 232 -8.52 5.05 -29.51
CA LYS A 232 -8.04 4.31 -30.67
C LYS A 232 -8.64 2.93 -30.60
N THR A 233 -9.39 2.55 -31.63
CA THR A 233 -9.90 1.18 -31.73
C THR A 233 -8.76 0.21 -32.01
N LYS A 234 -8.96 -1.08 -31.74
CA LYS A 234 -8.04 -2.16 -32.10
C LYS A 234 -7.69 -2.18 -33.60
N ASP A 235 -8.59 -1.69 -34.44
CA ASP A 235 -8.44 -1.60 -35.90
C ASP A 235 -7.68 -0.33 -36.34
N GLY A 236 -7.30 0.53 -35.39
CA GLY A 236 -6.47 1.71 -35.62
C GLY A 236 -7.25 2.99 -35.92
N GLU A 237 -8.57 2.96 -35.86
CA GLU A 237 -9.40 4.16 -36.01
C GLU A 237 -9.21 5.06 -34.79
N ILE A 238 -8.82 6.31 -35.02
CA ILE A 238 -8.60 7.28 -33.93
C ILE A 238 -9.81 8.20 -33.83
N VAL A 239 -10.60 8.01 -32.78
CA VAL A 239 -11.66 8.92 -32.39
C VAL A 239 -11.07 10.01 -31.50
N LYS A 240 -10.88 11.19 -32.08
CA LYS A 240 -10.43 12.38 -31.35
C LYS A 240 -11.63 13.08 -30.69
N SER A 241 -11.97 12.69 -29.47
CA SER A 241 -12.93 13.45 -28.67
C SER A 241 -12.20 14.38 -27.70
N SER A 242 -12.22 15.70 -27.96
CA SER A 242 -12.09 16.60 -26.82
C SER A 242 -13.33 16.38 -25.95
N LEU A 243 -13.16 16.36 -24.62
CA LEU A 243 -14.30 16.38 -23.70
C LEU A 243 -15.27 17.52 -24.10
N ASN A 244 -14.73 18.63 -24.62
CA ASN A 244 -15.47 19.75 -25.22
C ASN A 244 -16.27 19.41 -26.49
N ASN A 245 -15.81 18.50 -27.35
CA ASN A 245 -16.57 18.02 -28.52
C ASN A 245 -17.65 17.01 -28.09
N LEU A 246 -17.38 16.20 -27.06
CA LEU A 246 -18.38 15.36 -26.42
C LEU A 246 -19.48 16.23 -25.80
N TYR A 247 -19.09 17.25 -25.01
CA TYR A 247 -19.99 18.26 -24.45
C TYR A 247 -20.80 18.99 -25.53
N ALA A 248 -20.16 19.48 -26.60
CA ALA A 248 -20.83 20.21 -27.68
C ALA A 248 -21.76 19.33 -28.53
N ARG A 249 -21.54 18.01 -28.59
CA ARG A 249 -22.43 17.06 -29.29
C ARG A 249 -23.58 16.61 -28.40
N LEU A 250 -23.31 16.33 -27.13
CA LEU A 250 -24.35 16.10 -26.11
C LEU A 250 -25.24 17.33 -25.93
N ALA A 251 -24.69 18.54 -26.08
CA ALA A 251 -25.42 19.81 -26.09
C ALA A 251 -26.53 19.89 -27.15
N LYS A 252 -26.35 19.18 -28.27
CA LYS A 252 -27.34 19.12 -29.37
C LYS A 252 -28.45 18.09 -29.13
N LEU A 253 -28.24 17.14 -28.23
CA LEU A 253 -29.16 16.03 -27.91
C LEU A 253 -30.12 16.40 -26.76
N ASN A 254 -30.61 17.63 -26.79
CA ASN A 254 -31.38 18.34 -25.77
C ASN A 254 -32.24 17.44 -24.86
N THR A 255 -31.69 16.98 -23.72
CA THR A 255 -32.48 16.59 -22.52
C THR A 255 -31.68 16.23 -21.26
N ASN A 256 -30.35 16.02 -21.27
CA ASN A 256 -29.67 15.59 -20.03
C ASN A 256 -28.23 16.11 -19.81
N ILE A 257 -27.85 17.20 -20.49
CA ILE A 257 -26.49 17.77 -20.45
C ILE A 257 -25.98 18.01 -19.04
N LEU A 258 -26.77 18.65 -18.17
CA LEU A 258 -26.34 18.95 -16.80
C LEU A 258 -26.08 17.67 -15.99
N GLN A 259 -26.91 16.65 -16.18
CA GLN A 259 -26.78 15.38 -15.47
C GLN A 259 -25.57 14.60 -15.99
N VAL A 260 -25.38 14.52 -17.32
CA VAL A 260 -24.22 13.85 -17.94
C VAL A 260 -22.92 14.59 -17.63
N GLU A 261 -22.91 15.92 -17.57
CA GLU A 261 -21.76 16.73 -17.14
C GLU A 261 -21.41 16.47 -15.67
N GLN A 262 -22.42 16.50 -14.79
CA GLN A 262 -22.22 16.17 -13.38
C GLN A 262 -21.75 14.73 -13.22
N ASN A 263 -22.29 13.80 -13.98
CA ASN A 263 -21.91 12.40 -13.91
C ASN A 263 -20.51 12.18 -14.49
N LEU A 264 -20.14 12.73 -15.65
CA LEU A 264 -18.79 12.62 -16.21
C LEU A 264 -17.75 13.26 -15.29
N SER A 265 -18.04 14.46 -14.78
CA SER A 265 -17.14 15.16 -13.86
C SER A 265 -17.02 14.44 -12.52
N LYS A 266 -18.12 14.00 -11.91
CA LYS A 266 -18.12 13.24 -10.65
C LYS A 266 -17.60 11.83 -10.81
N THR A 267 -17.92 11.14 -11.90
CA THR A 267 -17.45 9.79 -12.22
C THR A 267 -15.97 9.80 -12.56
N PHE A 268 -15.46 10.75 -13.34
CA PHE A 268 -14.05 10.74 -13.73
C PHE A 268 -13.14 11.28 -12.61
N ILE A 269 -13.55 12.35 -11.92
CA ILE A 269 -12.83 12.86 -10.74
C ILE A 269 -13.01 11.90 -9.56
N GLY A 270 -14.21 11.34 -9.37
CA GLY A 270 -14.52 10.31 -8.37
C GLY A 270 -13.86 8.98 -8.68
N PHE A 271 -13.69 8.58 -9.93
CA PHE A 271 -12.95 7.37 -10.32
C PHE A 271 -11.48 7.46 -9.91
N ALA A 272 -10.87 8.63 -10.07
CA ALA A 272 -9.51 8.90 -9.60
C ALA A 272 -9.39 8.95 -8.07
N TRP A 273 -10.48 9.30 -7.36
CA TRP A 273 -10.48 9.55 -5.91
C TRP A 273 -11.11 8.42 -5.04
N GLU A 274 -12.04 7.63 -5.57
CA GLU A 274 -13.04 6.86 -4.79
C GLU A 274 -13.30 5.44 -5.28
N ALA A 275 -12.78 5.00 -6.44
CA ALA A 275 -12.92 3.60 -6.82
C ALA A 275 -12.26 2.75 -5.72
N LYS A 276 -13.00 1.84 -5.08
CA LYS A 276 -12.56 0.99 -3.95
C LYS A 276 -12.59 -0.50 -4.29
N SER A 277 -13.07 -0.87 -5.46
CA SER A 277 -13.10 -2.23 -6.01
C SER A 277 -12.91 -2.24 -7.53
N ASN A 278 -12.63 -3.41 -8.11
CA ASN A 278 -12.70 -3.63 -9.57
C ASN A 278 -14.08 -3.31 -10.14
N ARG A 279 -15.16 -3.56 -9.37
CA ARG A 279 -16.52 -3.27 -9.80
C ARG A 279 -16.79 -1.77 -9.96
N ASP A 280 -16.23 -0.94 -9.09
CA ASP A 280 -16.34 0.52 -9.21
C ASP A 280 -15.56 1.05 -10.43
N LEU A 281 -14.45 0.38 -10.78
CA LEU A 281 -13.70 0.67 -12.00
C LEU A 281 -14.49 0.26 -13.25
N ALA A 282 -15.09 -0.94 -13.23
CA ALA A 282 -15.91 -1.48 -14.31
C ALA A 282 -17.12 -0.60 -14.61
N LEU A 283 -17.86 -0.15 -13.59
CA LEU A 283 -18.97 0.80 -13.76
C LEU A 283 -18.53 2.11 -14.39
N SER A 284 -17.35 2.62 -14.01
CA SER A 284 -16.83 3.84 -14.61
C SER A 284 -16.38 3.64 -16.06
N LYS A 285 -15.87 2.44 -16.38
CA LYS A 285 -15.56 2.01 -17.77
C LYS A 285 -16.83 1.94 -18.61
N GLU A 286 -17.86 1.26 -18.12
CA GLU A 286 -19.18 1.18 -18.78
C GLU A 286 -19.75 2.59 -19.03
N PHE A 287 -19.66 3.47 -18.03
CA PHE A 287 -20.11 4.86 -18.17
C PHE A 287 -19.36 5.62 -19.27
N MET A 288 -18.02 5.48 -19.34
CA MET A 288 -17.21 6.13 -20.37
C MET A 288 -17.48 5.57 -21.77
N MET A 289 -17.63 4.25 -21.89
CA MET A 289 -17.96 3.60 -23.15
C MET A 289 -19.32 4.04 -23.66
N ALA A 290 -20.34 4.05 -22.80
CA ALA A 290 -21.66 4.54 -23.15
C ALA A 290 -21.64 6.03 -23.54
N ALA A 291 -20.86 6.87 -22.84
CA ALA A 291 -20.71 8.28 -23.23
C ALA A 291 -20.02 8.46 -24.59
N LEU A 292 -19.00 7.64 -24.90
CA LEU A 292 -18.32 7.65 -26.19
C LEU A 292 -19.23 7.16 -27.31
N ASP A 293 -19.97 6.08 -27.08
CA ASP A 293 -20.92 5.51 -28.04
C ASP A 293 -22.05 6.48 -28.38
N LEU A 294 -22.61 7.14 -27.35
CA LEU A 294 -23.59 8.23 -27.51
C LEU A 294 -23.06 9.38 -28.40
N SER A 295 -21.75 9.63 -28.36
CA SER A 295 -21.10 10.70 -29.13
C SER A 295 -20.84 10.36 -30.60
N ALA A 296 -20.83 9.07 -30.92
CA ALA A 296 -20.56 8.51 -32.23
C ALA A 296 -21.85 8.15 -32.99
N SER A 297 -22.92 7.78 -32.27
CA SER A 297 -24.19 7.36 -32.89
C SER A 297 -24.90 8.52 -33.64
N THR A 298 -25.37 8.23 -34.85
CA THR A 298 -26.21 9.11 -35.67
C THR A 298 -27.69 8.73 -35.65
N ASP A 299 -28.04 7.59 -35.04
CA ASP A 299 -29.39 7.04 -34.95
C ASP A 299 -30.07 7.44 -33.64
N GLU A 300 -31.23 8.08 -33.71
CA GLU A 300 -31.95 8.61 -32.54
C GLU A 300 -32.47 7.50 -31.62
N GLU A 301 -32.93 6.36 -32.16
CA GLU A 301 -33.43 5.26 -31.32
C GLU A 301 -32.28 4.60 -30.54
N HIS A 302 -31.10 4.51 -31.17
CA HIS A 302 -29.89 4.04 -30.51
C HIS A 302 -29.40 5.01 -29.43
N LYS A 303 -29.44 6.32 -29.67
CA LYS A 303 -29.06 7.32 -28.66
C LYS A 303 -29.93 7.22 -27.40
N ASP A 304 -31.25 7.04 -27.56
CA ASP A 304 -32.17 6.90 -26.43
C ASP A 304 -31.83 5.69 -25.56
N ARG A 305 -31.47 4.55 -26.17
CA ARG A 305 -31.02 3.36 -25.44
C ARG A 305 -29.75 3.62 -24.65
N ILE A 306 -28.74 4.27 -25.25
CA ILE A 306 -27.47 4.58 -24.59
C ILE A 306 -27.68 5.58 -23.43
N VAL A 307 -28.59 6.55 -23.57
CA VAL A 307 -28.93 7.47 -22.48
C VAL A 307 -29.55 6.74 -21.28
N GLN A 308 -30.38 5.73 -21.51
CA GLN A 308 -30.94 4.91 -20.43
C GLN A 308 -29.85 4.12 -19.71
N GLU A 309 -28.89 3.55 -20.45
CA GLU A 309 -27.74 2.83 -19.91
C GLU A 309 -26.86 3.73 -19.04
N ILE A 310 -26.51 4.92 -19.52
CA ILE A 310 -25.76 5.94 -18.76
C ILE A 310 -26.45 6.28 -17.42
N ASN A 311 -27.78 6.40 -17.43
CA ASN A 311 -28.55 6.71 -16.23
C ASN A 311 -28.55 5.55 -15.22
N LEU A 312 -28.65 4.31 -15.70
CA LEU A 312 -28.58 3.11 -14.85
C LEU A 312 -27.22 3.00 -14.17
N ILE A 313 -26.14 3.12 -14.95
CA ILE A 313 -24.76 3.07 -14.44
C ILE A 313 -24.55 4.17 -13.40
N ASN A 314 -25.01 5.40 -13.68
CA ASN A 314 -24.92 6.50 -12.75
C ASN A 314 -25.71 6.28 -11.44
N SER A 315 -26.86 5.58 -11.47
CA SER A 315 -27.60 5.22 -10.26
C SER A 315 -26.78 4.25 -9.40
N GLU A 316 -26.22 3.20 -10.00
CA GLU A 316 -25.39 2.24 -9.28
C GLU A 316 -24.14 2.91 -8.69
N MET A 317 -23.51 3.83 -9.43
CA MET A 317 -22.40 4.62 -8.93
C MET A 317 -22.76 5.51 -7.73
N LYS A 318 -23.97 6.09 -7.70
CA LYS A 318 -24.47 6.87 -6.55
C LYS A 318 -24.72 5.99 -5.33
N GLU A 319 -25.34 4.83 -5.50
CA GLU A 319 -25.59 3.87 -4.42
C GLU A 319 -24.28 3.39 -3.77
N ARG A 320 -23.23 3.28 -4.57
CA ARG A 320 -21.88 2.92 -4.13
C ARG A 320 -21.10 4.09 -3.52
N GLY A 321 -21.66 5.28 -3.50
CA GLY A 321 -21.05 6.48 -2.94
C GLY A 321 -19.87 7.03 -3.77
N MET A 322 -19.83 6.73 -5.07
CA MET A 322 -18.78 7.19 -6.01
C MET A 322 -19.05 8.58 -6.61
N ALA A 323 -20.26 9.09 -6.40
CA ALA A 323 -20.67 10.40 -6.88
C ALA A 323 -20.88 11.30 -5.67
N LYS A 324 -20.16 12.44 -5.62
CA LYS A 324 -20.44 13.48 -4.62
C LYS A 324 -21.91 13.87 -4.70
N THR A 325 -22.69 13.53 -3.68
CA THR A 325 -24.01 14.11 -3.48
C THR A 325 -23.79 15.61 -3.29
N ASN A 326 -24.44 16.44 -4.11
CA ASN A 326 -24.60 17.85 -3.77
C ASN A 326 -25.58 17.91 -2.59
N GLN A 327 -25.17 17.46 -1.41
CA GLN A 327 -25.79 17.96 -0.19
C GLN A 327 -25.22 19.36 -0.04
N ALA A 328 -26.08 20.36 -0.30
CA ALA A 328 -25.83 21.70 0.18
C ALA A 328 -25.44 21.57 1.65
N LYS A 329 -24.32 22.19 2.04
CA LYS A 329 -24.01 22.34 3.47
C LYS A 329 -25.24 22.98 4.12
N PRO A 330 -25.79 22.42 5.21
CA PRO A 330 -26.73 23.17 6.02
C PRO A 330 -25.99 24.42 6.51
N GLU A 331 -26.66 25.56 6.38
CA GLU A 331 -26.21 26.86 6.91
C GLU A 331 -25.93 26.80 8.41
#